data_AF-W8DND4-F1
#
_entry.id   AF-W8DND4-F1
#
_cell.length_a   1.000
_cell.length_b   1.000
_cell.length_c   1.000
_cell.angle_alpha   90.00
_cell.angle_beta   90.00
_cell.angle_gamma   90.00
#
_symmetry.space_group_name_H-M   'P 1'
#
loop_
_entity.id
_entity.type
_entity.pdbx_description
1 polymer ?
#
loop_
_entity_poly.entity_id
_entity_poly.type
_entity_poly.pdbx_seq_one_letter_code
_entity_poly.pdbx_strand_id
1 'polypeptide(L)'
;MFTTLIMTGLFSFYFSVSPWTSLLSFPLIFIVSVKFFYHSKNLLMLLLSLEMGSVMILLSILTLMSTSLLSPSLILLFLVLIVCEASLGLSLLVRLGRISGNELLLD
;
A
#
# COMPACT_ATOMS: atom_id res chain seq x y z
N MET A 1 -21.74 -8.75 24.34
CA MET A 1 -20.84 -9.85 24.74
C MET A 1 -20.10 -10.47 23.55
N PHE A 2 -20.78 -10.87 22.47
CA PHE A 2 -20.09 -11.49 21.32
C PHE A 2 -19.14 -10.52 20.57
N THR A 3 -19.60 -9.29 20.32
CA THR A 3 -18.81 -8.22 19.68
C THR A 3 -17.62 -7.75 20.54
N THR A 4 -17.80 -7.68 21.86
CA THR A 4 -16.73 -7.31 22.79
C THR A 4 -15.66 -8.41 22.87
N LEU A 5 -16.05 -9.68 22.79
CA LEU A 5 -15.14 -10.82 22.83
C LEU A 5 -14.32 -10.93 21.54
N ILE A 6 -14.95 -10.65 20.39
CA ILE A 6 -14.26 -10.51 19.09
C ILE A 6 -13.25 -9.36 19.13
N MET A 7 -13.65 -8.21 19.67
CA MET A 7 -12.77 -7.03 19.77
C MET A 7 -11.59 -7.26 20.72
N THR A 8 -11.80 -7.94 21.85
CA THR A 8 -10.69 -8.30 22.76
C THR A 8 -9.78 -9.37 22.15
N GLY A 9 -10.33 -10.33 21.40
CA GLY A 9 -9.54 -11.36 20.70
C GLY A 9 -8.68 -10.77 19.58
N LEU A 10 -9.26 -9.87 18.77
CA LEU A 10 -8.53 -9.11 17.75
C LEU A 10 -7.45 -8.23 18.38
N PHE A 11 -7.74 -7.55 19.49
CA PHE A 11 -6.78 -6.71 20.18
C PHE A 11 -5.59 -7.52 20.73
N SER A 12 -5.83 -8.69 21.35
CA SER A 12 -4.75 -9.57 21.82
C SER A 12 -3.92 -10.14 20.67
N PHE A 13 -4.55 -10.51 19.55
CA PHE A 13 -3.82 -10.99 18.37
C PHE A 13 -2.97 -9.87 17.75
N TYR A 14 -3.54 -8.66 17.60
CA TYR A 14 -2.81 -7.50 17.11
C TYR A 14 -1.64 -7.11 18.00
N PHE A 15 -1.82 -7.15 19.32
CA PHE A 15 -0.75 -6.84 20.28
C PHE A 15 0.42 -7.82 20.16
N SER A 16 0.15 -9.12 20.00
CA SER A 16 1.19 -10.15 19.83
C SER A 16 1.91 -10.07 18.48
N VAL A 17 1.23 -9.60 17.43
CA VAL A 17 1.77 -9.49 16.07
C VAL A 17 2.55 -8.19 15.86
N SER A 18 2.21 -7.12 16.60
CA SER A 18 2.76 -5.76 16.46
C SER A 18 4.29 -5.63 16.44
N PRO A 19 5.08 -6.36 17.26
CA PRO A 19 6.54 -6.19 17.27
C PRO A 19 7.19 -6.82 16.04
N TRP A 20 6.67 -7.97 15.60
CA TRP A 20 7.21 -8.73 14.47
C TRP A 20 6.92 -8.01 13.14
N THR A 21 5.73 -7.41 13.02
CA THR A 21 5.34 -6.66 11.82
C THR A 21 6.14 -5.37 11.63
N SER A 22 6.45 -4.66 12.71
CA SER A 22 7.25 -3.43 12.61
C SER A 22 8.69 -3.73 12.16
N LEU A 23 9.33 -4.76 12.72
CA LEU A 23 10.67 -5.20 12.30
C LEU A 23 10.74 -5.66 10.85
N LEU A 24 9.70 -6.35 10.35
CA LEU A 24 9.65 -6.81 8.95
C LEU A 24 9.32 -5.68 7.96
N SER A 25 8.60 -4.64 8.39
CA SER A 25 8.15 -3.57 7.48
C SER A 25 9.29 -2.70 6.94
N PHE A 26 10.27 -2.31 7.76
CA PHE A 26 11.41 -1.47 7.33
C PHE A 26 12.27 -2.07 6.20
N PRO A 27 12.77 -3.31 6.28
CA PRO A 27 13.58 -3.89 5.21
C PRO A 27 12.76 -4.10 3.93
N LEU A 28 11.46 -4.43 4.05
CA LEU A 28 10.57 -4.59 2.90
C LEU A 28 10.33 -3.27 2.17
N ILE A 29 10.11 -2.17 2.89
CA ILE A 29 9.99 -0.83 2.29
C ILE A 29 11.27 -0.47 1.53
N PHE A 30 12.44 -0.79 2.09
CA PHE A 30 13.72 -0.56 1.42
C PHE A 30 13.84 -1.37 0.11
N ILE A 31 13.49 -2.66 0.13
CA ILE A 31 13.53 -3.52 -1.07
C ILE A 31 12.56 -3.02 -2.15
N VAL A 32 11.34 -2.65 -1.77
CA VAL A 32 10.34 -2.11 -2.70
C VAL A 32 10.84 -0.81 -3.32
N SER A 33 11.44 0.08 -2.51
CA SER A 33 12.02 1.34 -2.98
C SER A 33 13.15 1.10 -3.98
N VAL A 34 14.05 0.15 -3.69
CA VAL A 34 15.13 -0.23 -4.62
C VAL A 34 14.55 -0.78 -5.93
N LYS A 35 13.56 -1.67 -5.87
CA LYS A 35 12.90 -2.22 -7.07
C LYS A 35 12.20 -1.16 -7.90
N PHE A 36 11.61 -0.14 -7.26
CA PHE A 36 11.00 0.99 -7.95
C PHE A 36 12.02 1.73 -8.85
N PHE A 37 13.24 1.97 -8.34
CA PHE A 37 14.30 2.63 -9.13
C PHE A 37 14.80 1.78 -10.30
N TYR A 38 14.95 0.46 -10.11
CA TYR A 38 15.52 -0.42 -11.15
C TYR A 38 14.52 -0.78 -12.27
N HIS A 39 13.21 -0.75 -12.02
CA HIS A 39 12.21 -1.25 -12.99
C HIS A 39 11.47 -0.19 -13.81
N SER A 40 12.01 1.03 -13.84
CA SER A 40 11.44 2.23 -14.48
C SER A 40 11.07 2.11 -15.97
N LYS A 41 11.51 1.07 -16.68
CA LYS A 41 11.17 0.84 -18.10
C LYS A 41 9.75 0.30 -18.30
N ASN A 42 9.24 -0.48 -17.36
CA ASN A 42 7.90 -1.06 -17.46
C ASN A 42 6.97 -0.33 -16.50
N LEU A 43 6.23 0.66 -17.03
CA LEU A 43 5.27 1.47 -16.28
C LEU A 43 4.29 0.64 -15.43
N LEU A 44 3.88 -0.55 -15.92
CA LEU A 44 3.03 -1.47 -15.16
C LEU A 44 3.72 -2.00 -13.89
N MET A 45 4.99 -2.40 -13.99
CA MET A 45 5.74 -2.90 -12.83
C MET A 45 6.09 -1.77 -11.85
N LEU A 46 6.27 -0.56 -12.36
CA LEU A 46 6.42 0.63 -11.52
C LEU A 46 5.14 0.89 -10.70
N LEU A 47 3.97 0.85 -11.33
CA LEU A 47 2.68 0.99 -10.64
C LEU A 47 2.46 -0.09 -9.57
N LEU A 48 2.75 -1.34 -9.89
CA LEU A 48 2.59 -2.46 -8.96
C LEU A 48 3.54 -2.35 -7.76
N SER A 49 4.75 -1.82 -7.97
CA SER A 49 5.68 -1.56 -6.87
C SER A 49 5.21 -0.40 -5.96
N LEU A 50 4.52 0.60 -6.51
CA LEU A 50 3.95 1.70 -5.75
C LEU A 50 2.73 1.25 -4.92
N GLU A 51 1.87 0.41 -5.50
CA GLU A 51 0.75 -0.21 -4.78
C GLU A 51 1.25 -1.06 -3.60
N MET A 52 2.26 -1.92 -3.83
CA MET A 52 2.89 -2.69 -2.75
C MET A 52 3.51 -1.78 -1.67
N GLY A 53 4.14 -0.67 -2.07
CA GLY A 53 4.65 0.33 -1.12
C GLY A 53 3.56 0.95 -0.24
N SER A 54 2.44 1.33 -0.85
CA SER A 54 1.31 1.95 -0.13
C SER A 54 0.64 1.00 0.87
N VAL A 55 0.54 -0.29 0.54
CA VAL A 55 0.03 -1.34 1.44
C VAL A 55 0.98 -1.56 2.62
N MET A 56 2.30 -1.55 2.38
CA MET A 56 3.30 -1.67 3.46
C MET A 56 3.26 -0.47 4.42
N ILE A 57 3.05 0.73 3.89
CA ILE A 57 2.86 1.94 4.70
C ILE A 57 1.57 1.83 5.52
N LEU A 58 0.46 1.40 4.93
CA LEU A 58 -0.81 1.17 5.65
C LEU A 58 -0.62 0.16 6.79
N LEU A 59 0.09 -0.95 6.54
CA LEU A 59 0.39 -1.96 7.55
C LEU A 59 1.20 -1.34 8.71
N SER A 60 2.20 -0.51 8.40
CA SER A 60 3.01 0.18 9.42
C SER A 60 2.18 1.14 10.27
N ILE A 61 1.29 1.92 9.66
CA ILE A 61 0.38 2.83 10.37
C ILE A 61 -0.52 2.02 11.31
N LEU A 62 -1.08 0.91 10.83
CA LEU A 62 -1.97 0.08 11.60
C LEU A 62 -1.29 -0.57 12.82
N THR A 63 0.00 -0.92 12.71
CA THR A 63 0.78 -1.35 13.88
C THR A 63 1.02 -0.21 14.87
N LEU A 64 1.16 1.03 14.40
CA LEU A 64 1.32 2.21 15.26
C LEU A 64 -0.01 2.60 15.94
N MET A 65 -1.16 2.31 15.32
CA MET A 65 -2.48 2.44 15.98
C MET A 65 -2.67 1.40 17.08
N SER A 66 -2.01 0.23 17.01
CA SER A 66 -2.12 -0.75 18.11
C SER A 66 -1.51 -0.24 19.42
N THR A 67 -0.55 0.70 19.32
CA THR A 67 0.11 1.31 20.47
C THR A 67 -0.41 2.71 20.81
N SER A 68 -1.18 3.35 19.92
CA SER A 68 -1.68 4.72 20.09
C SER A 68 -3.20 4.80 19.97
N LEU A 69 -3.82 5.67 20.76
CA LEU A 69 -5.27 5.95 20.79
C LEU A 69 -5.78 6.70 19.54
N LEU A 70 -5.16 6.51 18.38
CA LEU A 70 -5.60 7.17 17.16
C LEU A 70 -6.98 6.66 16.72
N SER A 71 -7.75 7.57 16.15
CA SER A 71 -9.12 7.30 15.71
C SER A 71 -9.14 6.42 14.45
N PRO A 72 -10.02 5.41 14.39
CA PRO A 72 -10.12 4.50 13.24
C PRO A 72 -10.56 5.21 11.94
N SER A 73 -11.09 6.43 12.03
CA SER A 73 -11.47 7.25 10.87
C SER A 73 -10.27 7.63 9.99
N LEU A 74 -9.08 7.79 10.57
CA LEU A 74 -7.88 8.14 9.81
C LEU A 74 -7.41 7.00 8.90
N ILE A 75 -7.65 5.74 9.28
CA ILE A 75 -7.33 4.56 8.46
C ILE A 75 -8.21 4.54 7.21
N LEU A 76 -9.51 4.82 7.37
CA LEU A 76 -10.44 4.88 6.25
C LEU A 76 -10.06 5.98 5.27
N LEU A 77 -9.66 7.15 5.78
CA LEU A 77 -9.20 8.25 4.94
C LEU A 77 -7.94 7.87 4.16
N PHE A 78 -6.96 7.23 4.80
CA PHE A 78 -5.77 6.72 4.13
C PHE A 78 -6.09 5.68 3.06
N LEU A 79 -7.02 4.77 3.35
CA LEU A 79 -7.42 3.73 2.41
C LEU A 79 -8.06 4.33 1.15
N VAL A 80 -8.91 5.35 1.31
CA VAL A 80 -9.51 6.08 0.18
C VAL A 80 -8.42 6.76 -0.66
N LEU A 81 -7.46 7.43 -0.02
CA LEU A 81 -6.34 8.07 -0.74
C LEU A 81 -5.52 7.06 -1.55
N ILE A 82 -5.21 5.89 -0.98
CA ILE A 82 -4.48 4.82 -1.67
C ILE A 82 -5.23 4.34 -2.91
N VAL A 83 -6.54 4.10 -2.79
CA VAL A 83 -7.38 3.66 -3.93
C VAL A 83 -7.47 4.74 -5.00
N CYS A 84 -7.59 6.02 -4.59
CA CYS A 84 -7.62 7.14 -5.52
C CYS A 84 -6.32 7.25 -6.32
N GLU A 85 -5.15 7.21 -5.66
CA GLU A 85 -3.85 7.24 -6.33
C GLU A 85 -3.64 6.05 -7.27
N ALA A 86 -4.05 4.85 -6.86
CA ALA A 86 -4.01 3.66 -7.72
C ALA A 86 -4.87 3.85 -8.98
N SER A 87 -6.08 4.40 -8.83
CA SER A 87 -6.98 4.69 -9.97
C SER A 87 -6.42 5.75 -10.91
N LEU A 88 -5.78 6.80 -10.38
CA LEU A 88 -5.11 7.85 -11.14
C LEU A 88 -3.94 7.27 -11.92
N GLY A 89 -3.07 6.49 -11.27
CA GLY A 89 -1.93 5.84 -11.92
C GLY A 89 -2.36 4.88 -13.04
N LEU A 90 -3.43 4.10 -12.85
CA LEU A 90 -3.95 3.20 -13.87
C LEU A 90 -4.51 3.98 -15.08
N SER A 91 -5.23 5.08 -14.82
CA SER A 91 -5.78 5.94 -15.88
C SER A 91 -4.67 6.57 -16.73
N LEU A 92 -3.54 6.91 -16.10
CA LEU A 92 -2.35 7.46 -16.75
C LEU A 92 -1.65 6.38 -17.59
N LEU A 93 -1.53 5.16 -17.06
CA LEU A 93 -0.98 4.00 -17.78
C LEU A 93 -1.77 3.70 -19.05
N VAL A 94 -3.10 3.71 -19.00
CA VAL A 94 -3.96 3.50 -20.18
C VAL A 94 -3.73 4.60 -21.22
N ARG A 95 -3.58 5.87 -20.81
CA ARG A 95 -3.27 6.96 -21.74
C ARG A 95 -1.91 6.81 -22.40
N LEU A 96 -0.87 6.48 -21.63
CA LEU A 96 0.48 6.27 -22.15
C LEU A 96 0.54 5.06 -23.09
N GLY A 97 -0.17 3.97 -22.77
CA GLY A 97 -0.30 2.82 -23.64
C GLY A 97 -0.96 3.16 -24.99
N ARG A 98 -1.97 4.04 -25.00
CA ARG A 98 -2.61 4.50 -26.24
C ARG A 98 -1.72 5.41 -27.07
N ILE A 99 -0.92 6.26 -26.44
CA ILE A 99 0.04 7.14 -27.14
C ILE A 99 1.16 6.30 -27.75
N SER A 100 1.81 5.46 -26.95
CA SER A 100 2.94 4.63 -27.41
C SER A 100 2.52 3.58 -28.45
N GLY A 101 1.32 2.99 -28.32
CA GLY A 101 0.77 2.08 -29.33
C GLY A 101 0.33 2.77 -30.63
N ASN A 102 -0.01 4.06 -30.59
CA ASN A 102 -0.37 4.85 -31.77
C ASN A 102 0.88 5.31 -32.54
N GLU A 103 1.97 5.59 -31.85
CA GLU A 103 3.27 5.89 -32.48
C GLU A 103 3.84 4.65 -33.19
N LEU A 104 3.62 3.45 -32.67
CA LEU A 104 4.08 2.19 -33.27
C LEU A 104 3.29 1.74 -34.52
N LEU A 105 2.12 2.36 -34.79
CA LEU A 105 1.29 2.11 -35.98
C LEU A 105 1.49 3.16 -37.08
N LEU A 106 2.28 4.21 -36.82
CA LEU A 106 2.55 5.31 -37.75
C LEU A 106 3.93 5.20 -38.44
N ASP A 107 4.75 4.21 -38.08
CA ASP A 107 5.96 3.76 -38.79
C ASP A 107 5.69 2.44 -39.55
#